data_AF-A0A2S4KRA0-F1
#
_entry.id   AF-A0A2S4KRA0-F1
#
_cell.length_a   1.000
_cell.length_b   1.000
_cell.length_c   1.000
_cell.angle_alpha   90.00
_cell.angle_beta   90.00
_cell.angle_gamma   90.00
#
_symmetry.space_group_name_H-M   'P 1'
#
loop_
_entity.id
_entity.type
_entity.pdbx_description
1 polymer ?
#
loop_
_entity_poly.entity_id
_entity_poly.type
_entity_poly.pdbx_seq_one_letter_code
_entity_poly.pdbx_strand_id
1 'polypeptide(L)'
;MAYPSESSPLLPPEPAIERPSPAAFDSKPLSRDASPSPSTSSSSSSASSSSSGLSDTLRDVIIGFSDGLTVPFALTAGLSSLGSARLVIMGGLAELFSGMISMGLGAYLAAATERDHYRSQRAGLAAACAAPA
;
A
#
# COMPACT_ATOMS: atom_id res chain seq x y z
N MET A 1 -0.56 20.64 71.43
CA MET A 1 -1.91 21.06 70.98
C MET A 1 -2.03 20.57 69.54
N ALA A 2 -2.43 19.32 69.31
CA ALA A 2 -3.80 18.78 69.26
C ALA A 2 -4.57 19.23 68.00
N TYR A 3 -4.63 18.31 67.01
CA TYR A 3 -5.70 17.89 66.04
C TYR A 3 -6.58 18.95 65.33
N PRO A 4 -7.29 18.67 64.20
CA PRO A 4 -7.70 17.37 63.65
C PRO A 4 -7.70 17.20 62.10
N SER A 5 -8.07 15.98 61.69
CA SER A 5 -8.50 15.48 60.38
C SER A 5 -9.31 16.42 59.50
N GLU A 6 -9.17 16.27 58.17
CA GLU A 6 -10.28 16.23 57.18
C GLU A 6 -9.84 15.33 56.00
N SER A 7 -10.28 14.07 55.97
CA SER A 7 -11.44 13.60 55.18
C SER A 7 -11.16 13.50 53.68
N SER A 8 -10.59 12.36 53.30
CA SER A 8 -10.66 11.83 51.94
C SER A 8 -12.12 11.57 51.53
N PRO A 9 -12.57 11.99 50.34
CA PRO A 9 -13.62 11.31 49.61
C PRO A 9 -13.00 10.22 48.71
N LEU A 10 -13.52 9.01 48.85
CA LEU A 10 -13.14 7.79 48.14
C LEU A 10 -13.29 7.93 46.61
N LEU A 11 -12.21 7.72 45.87
CA LEU A 11 -12.26 7.32 44.45
C LEU A 11 -12.14 5.78 44.36
N PRO A 12 -12.90 5.12 43.47
CA PRO A 12 -12.86 3.67 43.32
C PRO A 12 -11.48 3.19 42.82
N PRO A 13 -11.10 1.93 43.09
CA PRO A 13 -9.83 1.36 42.64
C PRO A 13 -9.82 1.27 41.10
N GLU A 14 -8.94 2.05 40.46
CA GLU A 14 -8.59 1.88 39.05
C GLU A 14 -7.94 0.50 38.85
N PRO A 15 -8.40 -0.31 37.88
CA PRO A 15 -7.84 -1.62 37.61
C PRO A 15 -6.40 -1.50 37.09
N ALA A 16 -5.53 -2.39 37.57
CA ALA A 16 -4.13 -2.43 37.20
C ALA A 16 -3.97 -2.48 35.67
N ILE A 17 -3.45 -1.39 35.10
CA ILE A 17 -2.88 -1.37 33.76
C ILE A 17 -1.68 -2.33 33.78
N GLU A 18 -1.90 -3.52 33.25
CA GLU A 18 -0.89 -4.53 33.01
C GLU A 18 0.11 -3.97 32.00
N ARG A 19 1.32 -3.64 32.47
CA ARG A 19 2.46 -3.34 31.59
C ARG A 19 2.78 -4.60 30.80
N PRO A 20 2.81 -4.59 29.45
CA PRO A 20 3.43 -5.66 28.71
C PRO A 20 4.93 -5.67 29.06
N SER A 21 5.37 -6.77 29.66
CA SER A 21 6.77 -7.04 29.96
C SER A 21 7.57 -7.17 28.66
N PRO A 22 8.85 -6.75 28.62
CA PRO A 22 9.69 -6.95 27.45
C PRO A 22 10.11 -8.42 27.41
N ALA A 23 9.29 -9.26 26.78
CA ALA A 23 9.65 -10.63 26.49
C ALA A 23 10.79 -10.63 25.45
N ALA A 24 12.00 -10.77 25.97
CA ALA A 24 13.17 -11.44 25.42
C ALA A 24 13.20 -11.58 23.87
N PHE A 25 13.99 -10.71 23.24
CA PHE A 25 14.60 -10.99 21.95
C PHE A 25 15.49 -12.23 22.06
N ASP A 26 14.99 -13.38 21.61
CA ASP A 26 15.80 -14.58 21.39
C ASP A 26 16.60 -14.40 20.09
N SER A 27 17.88 -14.03 20.23
CA SER A 27 18.81 -13.89 19.11
C SER A 27 19.60 -15.19 18.98
N LYS A 28 19.20 -16.06 18.05
CA LYS A 28 20.01 -17.22 17.64
C LYS A 28 20.98 -16.79 16.53
N PRO A 29 22.31 -16.78 16.76
CA PRO A 29 23.27 -16.43 15.72
C PRO A 29 23.63 -17.68 14.93
N LEU A 30 23.33 -17.68 13.63
CA LEU A 30 23.94 -18.63 12.70
C LEU A 30 24.50 -17.87 11.51
N SER A 31 25.82 -17.78 11.56
CA SER A 31 26.80 -17.47 10.54
C SER A 31 26.34 -17.81 9.11
N ARG A 32 26.45 -16.86 8.18
CA ARG A 32 26.76 -17.13 6.77
C ARG A 32 27.11 -15.84 6.03
N ASP A 33 28.41 -15.66 5.90
CA ASP A 33 29.18 -15.27 4.71
C ASP A 33 28.54 -14.37 3.64
N ALA A 34 29.37 -13.40 3.26
CA ALA A 34 29.18 -12.44 2.19
C ALA A 34 28.69 -13.03 0.86
N SER A 35 27.72 -12.35 0.26
CA SER A 35 27.58 -12.21 -1.20
C SER A 35 26.72 -10.97 -1.51
N PRO A 36 27.10 -10.13 -2.49
CA PRO A 36 26.30 -8.99 -2.89
C PRO A 36 25.18 -9.48 -3.83
N SER A 37 23.94 -9.12 -3.58
CA SER A 37 22.82 -9.41 -4.50
C SER A 37 21.70 -8.36 -4.39
N PRO A 38 20.99 -8.09 -5.50
CA PRO A 38 20.61 -6.76 -5.91
C PRO A 38 19.13 -6.41 -5.66
N SER A 39 18.84 -5.10 -5.66
CA SER A 39 17.58 -4.44 -6.06
C SER A 39 16.27 -5.20 -5.82
N THR A 40 15.56 -4.79 -4.77
CA THR A 40 14.10 -4.93 -4.61
C THR A 40 13.38 -4.21 -5.76
N SER A 41 13.25 -4.89 -6.90
CA SER A 41 12.13 -4.67 -7.79
C SER A 41 10.92 -5.35 -7.14
N SER A 42 9.92 -4.55 -6.77
CA SER A 42 8.62 -5.02 -6.31
C SER A 42 7.90 -5.69 -7.48
N SER A 43 8.34 -6.88 -7.86
CA SER A 43 7.57 -7.82 -8.64
C SER A 43 6.75 -8.63 -7.64
N SER A 44 5.47 -8.27 -7.51
CA SER A 44 4.48 -9.15 -6.90
C SER A 44 4.30 -10.35 -7.83
N SER A 45 5.20 -11.32 -7.73
CA SER A 45 5.14 -12.57 -8.48
C SER A 45 3.99 -13.42 -7.94
N SER A 46 2.87 -13.34 -8.65
CA SER A 46 1.67 -14.16 -8.47
C SER A 46 1.99 -15.65 -8.67
N ALA A 47 2.09 -16.39 -7.57
CA ALA A 47 1.99 -17.84 -7.61
C ALA A 47 0.51 -18.26 -7.57
N SER A 48 -0.07 -18.69 -8.71
CA SER A 48 -1.14 -19.71 -8.77
C SER A 48 -1.59 -20.00 -10.22
N SER A 49 -1.26 -21.22 -10.66
CA SER A 49 -2.07 -22.15 -11.46
C SER A 49 -3.18 -21.62 -12.40
N SER A 50 -2.86 -21.58 -13.70
CA SER A 50 -3.67 -22.03 -14.87
C SER A 50 -5.16 -21.62 -15.02
N SER A 51 -5.64 -20.60 -14.32
CA SER A 51 -6.95 -19.94 -14.56
C SER A 51 -6.84 -18.41 -14.71
N SER A 52 -5.61 -17.92 -14.84
CA SER A 52 -5.17 -16.65 -14.24
C SER A 52 -5.44 -15.37 -15.04
N GLY A 53 -5.93 -15.45 -16.28
CA GLY A 53 -6.19 -14.25 -17.10
C GLY A 53 -7.38 -13.41 -16.64
N LEU A 54 -8.45 -14.07 -16.17
CA LEU A 54 -9.63 -13.37 -15.64
C LEU A 54 -9.37 -12.79 -14.24
N SER A 55 -8.59 -13.48 -13.40
CA SER A 55 -8.32 -13.01 -12.03
C SER A 55 -7.50 -11.74 -12.01
N ASP A 56 -6.50 -11.61 -12.89
CA ASP A 56 -5.63 -10.43 -12.95
C ASP A 56 -6.42 -9.22 -13.46
N THR A 57 -7.23 -9.42 -14.50
CA THR A 57 -8.14 -8.37 -15.01
C THR A 57 -9.15 -7.92 -13.94
N LEU A 58 -9.75 -8.87 -13.21
CA LEU A 58 -10.69 -8.55 -12.13
C LEU A 58 -10.02 -7.80 -10.98
N ARG A 59 -8.77 -8.13 -10.66
CA ARG A 59 -7.99 -7.42 -9.63
C ARG A 59 -7.76 -5.97 -10.02
N ASP A 60 -7.30 -5.72 -11.25
CA ASP A 60 -7.07 -4.36 -11.74
C ASP A 60 -8.37 -3.53 -11.73
N VAL A 61 -9.50 -4.15 -12.08
CA VAL A 61 -10.83 -3.52 -11.99
C VAL A 61 -11.20 -3.20 -10.55
N ILE A 62 -11.01 -4.11 -9.60
CA ILE A 62 -11.35 -3.88 -8.19
C ILE A 62 -10.46 -2.80 -7.58
N ILE A 63 -9.15 -2.77 -7.91
CA ILE A 63 -8.22 -1.76 -7.44
C ILE A 63 -8.62 -0.38 -7.97
N GLY A 64 -8.88 -0.27 -9.28
CA GLY A 64 -9.32 0.98 -9.89
C GLY A 64 -10.70 1.44 -9.40
N PHE A 65 -11.63 0.52 -9.16
CA PHE A 65 -12.95 0.83 -8.60
C PHE A 65 -12.84 1.30 -7.15
N SER A 66 -12.00 0.65 -6.33
CA SER A 66 -11.79 1.04 -4.94
C SER A 66 -11.16 2.43 -4.84
N ASP A 67 -10.20 2.76 -5.70
CA ASP A 67 -9.58 4.08 -5.76
C ASP A 67 -10.57 5.14 -6.29
N GLY A 68 -11.30 4.81 -7.36
CA GLY A 68 -12.33 5.65 -7.97
C GLY A 68 -13.56 5.90 -7.09
N LEU A 69 -13.76 5.13 -6.03
CA LEU A 69 -14.78 5.43 -5.01
C LEU A 69 -14.19 6.19 -3.83
N THR A 70 -13.02 5.78 -3.34
CA THR A 70 -12.46 6.30 -2.09
C THR A 70 -12.00 7.75 -2.24
N VAL A 71 -11.28 8.07 -3.32
CA VAL A 71 -10.75 9.43 -3.51
C VAL A 71 -11.87 10.44 -3.78
N PRO A 72 -12.82 10.20 -4.71
CA PRO A 72 -13.96 11.09 -4.87
C PRO A 72 -14.86 11.14 -3.63
N PHE A 73 -15.00 10.06 -2.86
CA PHE A 73 -15.76 10.10 -1.61
C PHE A 73 -15.09 11.02 -0.57
N ALA A 74 -13.79 10.88 -0.36
CA ALA A 74 -13.03 11.75 0.54
C ALA A 74 -13.07 13.22 0.08
N LEU A 75 -12.89 13.47 -1.22
CA LEU A 75 -12.92 14.82 -1.79
C LEU A 75 -14.30 15.46 -1.66
N THR A 76 -15.36 14.74 -2.03
CA THR A 76 -16.74 15.24 -1.90
C THR A 76 -17.15 15.47 -0.45
N ALA A 77 -16.71 14.61 0.48
CA ALA A 77 -16.90 14.82 1.91
C ALA A 77 -16.21 16.10 2.41
N GLY A 78 -14.98 16.37 1.96
CA GLY A 78 -14.27 17.62 2.26
C GLY A 78 -14.95 18.86 1.67
N LEU A 79 -15.37 18.78 0.41
CA LEU A 79 -16.07 19.86 -0.30
C LEU A 79 -17.48 20.12 0.25
N SER A 80 -18.09 19.14 0.93
CA SER A 80 -19.42 19.28 1.55
C SER A 80 -19.50 20.46 2.53
N SER A 81 -18.37 20.80 3.18
CA SER A 81 -18.31 21.95 4.10
C SER A 81 -18.49 23.32 3.44
N LEU A 82 -18.29 23.44 2.12
CA LEU A 82 -18.48 24.68 1.37
C LEU A 82 -19.96 25.02 1.14
N GLY A 83 -20.90 24.15 1.51
CA GLY A 83 -22.34 24.41 1.47
C GLY A 83 -22.97 24.48 0.07
N SER A 84 -22.23 24.13 -0.99
CA SER A 84 -22.71 24.15 -2.37
C SER A 84 -22.65 22.75 -3.01
N ALA A 85 -23.82 22.13 -3.17
CA ALA A 85 -23.93 20.80 -3.79
C ALA A 85 -23.41 20.77 -5.24
N ARG A 86 -23.53 21.87 -5.98
CA ARG A 86 -22.99 21.96 -7.35
C ARG A 86 -21.47 21.81 -7.39
N LEU A 87 -20.76 22.40 -6.43
CA LEU A 87 -19.30 22.29 -6.36
C LEU A 87 -18.88 20.87 -6.00
N VAL A 88 -19.58 20.24 -5.06
CA VAL A 88 -19.32 18.86 -4.65
C VAL A 88 -19.49 17.90 -5.84
N ILE A 89 -20.59 18.02 -6.60
CA ILE A 89 -20.89 17.14 -7.73
C ILE A 89 -19.90 17.37 -8.88
N MET A 90 -19.68 18.64 -9.27
CA MET A 90 -18.78 18.94 -10.40
C MET A 90 -17.33 18.62 -10.06
N GLY A 91 -16.89 18.91 -8.82
CA GLY A 91 -15.55 18.59 -8.35
C GLY A 91 -15.32 17.09 -8.21
N GLY A 92 -16.26 16.35 -7.63
CA GLY A 92 -16.18 14.89 -7.51
C GLY A 92 -16.16 14.18 -8.86
N LEU A 93 -16.99 14.61 -9.83
CA LEU A 93 -16.98 14.07 -11.18
C LEU A 93 -15.70 14.43 -11.94
N ALA A 94 -15.22 15.68 -11.81
CA ALA A 94 -13.97 16.09 -12.43
C ALA A 94 -12.79 15.24 -11.92
N GLU A 95 -12.70 15.03 -10.60
CA GLU A 95 -11.68 14.18 -10.00
C GLU A 95 -11.79 12.73 -10.46
N LEU A 96 -13.01 12.17 -10.53
CA LEU A 96 -13.23 10.81 -11.01
C LEU A 96 -12.72 10.61 -12.43
N PHE A 97 -13.09 11.51 -13.37
CA PHE A 97 -12.63 11.41 -14.75
C PHE A 97 -11.12 11.63 -14.88
N SER A 98 -10.57 12.61 -14.15
CA SER A 98 -9.14 12.87 -14.09
C SER A 98 -8.36 11.64 -13.60
N GLY A 99 -8.80 11.03 -12.49
CA GLY A 99 -8.20 9.84 -11.91
C GLY A 99 -8.27 8.63 -12.83
N MET A 100 -9.43 8.38 -13.45
CA MET A 100 -9.61 7.27 -14.40
C MET A 100 -8.69 7.38 -15.62
N ILE A 101 -8.53 8.59 -16.17
CA ILE A 101 -7.64 8.82 -17.33
C ILE A 101 -6.18 8.66 -16.92
N SER A 102 -5.78 9.25 -15.79
CA SER A 102 -4.42 9.17 -15.27
C SER A 102 -4.01 7.72 -14.99
N MET A 103 -4.84 6.98 -14.26
CA MET A 103 -4.59 5.59 -13.91
C MET A 103 -4.65 4.67 -15.14
N GLY A 104 -5.58 4.90 -16.06
CA GLY A 104 -5.70 4.13 -17.29
C GLY A 104 -4.49 4.31 -18.22
N LEU A 105 -4.03 5.55 -18.40
CA LEU A 105 -2.80 5.83 -19.15
C LEU A 105 -1.57 5.28 -18.42
N GLY A 106 -1.50 5.41 -17.09
CA GLY A 106 -0.43 4.86 -16.27
C GLY A 106 -0.31 3.34 -16.42
N ALA A 107 -1.43 2.61 -16.35
CA ALA A 107 -1.48 1.17 -16.55
C ALA A 107 -1.07 0.76 -17.97
N TYR A 108 -1.53 1.49 -18.99
CA TYR A 108 -1.14 1.24 -20.38
C TYR A 108 0.36 1.45 -20.61
N LEU A 109 0.92 2.57 -20.12
CA LEU A 109 2.34 2.86 -20.24
C LEU A 109 3.17 1.82 -19.50
N ALA A 110 2.77 1.43 -18.28
CA ALA A 110 3.44 0.38 -17.53
C ALA A 110 3.51 -0.93 -18.33
N ALA A 111 2.37 -1.36 -18.89
CA ALA A 111 2.32 -2.56 -19.72
C ALA A 111 3.13 -2.45 -21.02
N ALA A 112 3.17 -1.27 -21.65
CA ALA A 112 4.00 -1.02 -22.83
C ALA A 112 5.48 -1.10 -22.49
N THR A 113 5.90 -0.45 -21.39
CA THR A 113 7.30 -0.46 -20.93
C THR A 113 7.78 -1.85 -20.55
N GLU A 114 6.95 -2.67 -19.92
CA GLU A 114 7.28 -4.06 -19.57
C GLU A 114 7.56 -4.90 -20.82
N ARG A 115 6.75 -4.73 -21.87
CA ARG A 115 6.96 -5.42 -23.16
C ARG A 115 8.30 -5.06 -23.79
N ASP A 116 8.66 -3.78 -23.78
CA ASP A 116 9.93 -3.31 -24.34
C ASP A 116 11.11 -3.75 -23.48
N HIS A 117 10.97 -3.72 -22.14
CA HIS A 117 11.95 -4.26 -21.21
C HIS A 117 12.21 -5.76 -21.44
N TYR A 118 11.18 -6.53 -21.73
CA TYR A 118 11.34 -7.96 -21.97
C TYR A 118 12.10 -8.25 -23.28
N ARG A 119 11.88 -7.42 -24.31
CA ARG A 119 12.60 -7.51 -25.58
C ARG A 119 14.07 -7.15 -25.44
N SER A 120 14.37 -6.05 -24.73
CA SER A 120 15.75 -5.62 -24.50
C SER A 120 16.52 -6.65 -23.68
N GLN A 121 15.91 -7.23 -22.64
CA GLN A 121 16.49 -8.30 -21.85
C GLN A 121 16.78 -9.55 -22.70
N ARG A 122 15.84 -10.00 -23.55
CA ARG A 122 16.08 -11.16 -24.43
C ARG A 122 17.19 -10.91 -25.44
N ALA A 123 17.27 -9.72 -26.01
CA ALA A 123 18.33 -9.35 -26.95
C ALA A 123 19.71 -9.29 -26.26
N GLY A 124 19.78 -8.69 -25.07
CA GLY A 124 21.00 -8.64 -24.26
C GLY A 124 21.46 -10.02 -23.81
N LEU A 125 20.54 -10.90 -23.39
CA LEU A 125 20.86 -12.27 -22.98
C LEU A 125 21.36 -13.11 -24.17
N ALA A 126 20.76 -12.95 -25.35
CA ALA A 126 21.20 -13.62 -26.56
C ALA A 126 22.61 -13.16 -26.99
N ALA A 127 22.89 -11.86 -26.89
CA ALA A 127 24.22 -11.31 -27.16
C ALA A 127 25.26 -11.78 -26.12
N ALA A 128 24.90 -11.87 -24.84
CA ALA A 128 25.78 -12.37 -23.79
C ALA A 128 26.11 -13.86 -23.94
N CYS A 129 25.16 -14.69 -24.40
CA CYS A 129 25.39 -16.11 -24.72
C CYS A 129 26.31 -16.30 -25.95
N ALA A 130 26.33 -15.34 -26.87
CA ALA A 130 27.12 -15.37 -28.10
C ALA A 130 28.52 -14.75 -27.97
N ALA A 131 28.87 -14.14 -26.83
CA ALA A 131 30.20 -13.60 -26.59
C ALA A 131 31.20 -14.73 -26.27
N PRO A 132 32.32 -14.87 -27.01
CA PRO A 132 33.34 -15.87 -26.72
C PRO A 132 34.07 -15.55 -25.41
N ALA A 133 34.40 -16.61 -24.65
CA ALA A 133 35.25 -16.55 -23.45
C ALA A 133 36.71 -16.21 -23.76
#